data_AF-A0A2A4T336-F1
#
_entry.id   AF-A0A2A4T336-F1
#
_cell.length_a   1.000
_cell.length_b   1.000
_cell.length_c   1.000
_cell.angle_alpha   90.00
_cell.angle_beta   90.00
_cell.angle_gamma   90.00
#
_symmetry.space_group_name_H-M   'P 1'
#
loop_
_entity.id
_entity.type
_entity.pdbx_description
1 polymer ?
#
loop_
_entity_poly.entity_id
_entity_poly.type
_entity_poly.pdbx_seq_one_letter_code
_entity_poly.pdbx_strand_id
1 'polypeptide(L)'
;MRYFWIFCCSFFLLTACRTPEPIVEREVFKPVLCAEPRVLTAYDFHNRGKELLASYFKTRKESELFFSWYASEDSVYMAQTINNCFDKRNKHFHAVRNIIQKNKILQKLIVQNMRLDSQAQVSELFLEDYRKIFMRDIQ
;
A
#
# COMPACT_ATOMS: atom_id res chain seq x y z
N MET A 1 62.03 33.93 -28.68
CA MET A 1 61.13 34.02 -29.86
C MET A 1 59.72 34.13 -29.31
N ARG A 2 59.20 35.34 -29.04
CA ARG A 2 58.40 36.20 -29.96
C ARG A 2 57.22 35.39 -30.53
N TYR A 3 55.94 35.72 -30.28
CA TYR A 3 55.34 37.03 -30.51
C TYR A 3 54.16 37.34 -29.56
N PHE A 4 54.15 38.61 -29.15
CA PHE A 4 53.15 39.32 -28.36
C PHE A 4 52.59 40.39 -29.29
N TRP A 5 51.35 40.29 -29.76
CA TRP A 5 50.69 41.39 -30.50
C TRP A 5 49.26 41.60 -30.00
N ILE A 6 49.16 42.65 -29.20
CA ILE A 6 47.99 43.46 -28.89
C ILE A 6 47.29 43.88 -30.19
N PHE A 7 45.97 43.71 -30.28
CA PHE A 7 45.17 44.69 -31.02
C PHE A 7 44.03 45.19 -30.14
N CYS A 8 44.28 46.40 -29.67
CA CYS A 8 43.37 47.29 -28.99
C CYS A 8 42.37 47.81 -30.03
N CYS A 9 41.09 47.48 -29.88
CA CYS A 9 40.01 48.26 -30.46
C CYS A 9 39.06 48.64 -29.32
N SER A 10 39.42 49.75 -28.69
CA SER A 10 38.58 50.59 -27.88
C SER A 10 37.51 51.22 -28.76
N PHE A 11 36.22 50.92 -28.52
CA PHE A 11 35.16 51.92 -28.39
C PHE A 11 33.82 51.26 -28.03
N PHE A 12 33.09 51.93 -27.12
CA PHE A 12 31.74 51.68 -26.61
C PHE A 12 31.55 50.66 -25.47
N LEU A 13 31.72 51.24 -24.27
CA LEU A 13 31.04 50.95 -23.01
C LEU A 13 29.56 50.58 -23.21
N LEU A 14 29.16 49.40 -22.73
CA LEU A 14 27.92 49.07 -21.99
C LEU A 14 27.78 47.54 -21.95
N THR A 15 28.61 46.88 -21.14
CA THR A 15 28.35 45.49 -20.74
C THR A 15 27.96 45.49 -19.27
N ALA A 16 26.66 45.37 -19.03
CA ALA A 16 26.10 45.20 -17.70
C ALA A 16 26.75 43.99 -17.02
N CYS A 17 27.46 44.24 -15.91
CA CYS A 17 27.97 43.18 -15.06
C CYS A 17 26.79 42.52 -14.36
N ARG A 18 26.28 41.42 -14.94
CA ARG A 18 25.20 40.62 -14.36
C ARG A 18 25.76 39.93 -13.12
N THR A 19 25.28 40.31 -11.94
CA THR A 19 25.57 39.57 -10.71
C THR A 19 25.10 38.12 -10.87
N PRO A 20 25.89 37.12 -10.47
CA PRO A 20 25.40 35.74 -10.45
C PRO A 20 24.22 35.66 -9.49
N GLU A 21 23.05 35.32 -10.01
CA GLU A 21 21.89 34.99 -9.20
C GLU A 21 22.25 33.84 -8.25
N PRO A 22 21.82 33.86 -6.99
CA PRO A 22 22.06 32.76 -6.07
C PRO A 22 21.44 31.49 -6.68
N ILE A 23 22.25 30.42 -6.73
CA ILE A 23 21.80 29.09 -7.12
C ILE A 23 20.72 28.70 -6.12
N VAL A 24 19.45 28.83 -6.52
CA VAL A 24 18.33 28.26 -5.79
C VAL A 24 18.55 26.75 -5.83
N GLU A 25 18.95 26.16 -4.70
CA GLU A 25 18.93 24.72 -4.52
C GLU A 25 17.51 24.26 -4.86
N ARG A 26 17.35 23.62 -6.03
CA ARG A 26 16.13 22.90 -6.36
C ARG A 26 15.98 21.85 -5.28
N GLU A 27 15.05 22.05 -4.37
CA GLU A 27 14.59 20.99 -3.48
C GLU A 27 14.28 19.78 -4.35
N VAL A 28 15.11 18.75 -4.19
CA VAL A 28 14.95 17.49 -4.91
C VAL A 28 13.63 16.91 -4.43
N PHE A 29 12.58 17.05 -5.23
CA PHE A 29 11.30 16.38 -5.01
C PHE A 29 11.59 14.89 -4.86
N LYS A 30 11.60 14.40 -3.61
CA LYS A 30 11.62 12.96 -3.36
C LYS A 30 10.28 12.44 -3.85
N PRO A 31 10.25 11.57 -4.89
CA PRO A 31 8.99 10.99 -5.30
C PRO A 31 8.39 10.26 -4.11
N VAL A 32 7.14 10.58 -3.76
CA VAL A 32 6.41 9.88 -2.69
C VAL A 32 6.26 8.42 -3.14
N LEU A 33 6.93 7.51 -2.42
CA LEU A 33 6.89 6.08 -2.72
C LEU A 33 5.50 5.52 -2.36
N CYS A 34 4.80 4.94 -3.33
CA CYS A 34 3.43 4.44 -3.22
C CYS A 34 3.40 2.93 -3.00
N ALA A 35 4.25 2.18 -3.71
CA ALA A 35 4.18 0.73 -3.75
C ALA A 35 4.64 0.08 -2.44
N GLU A 36 5.75 0.54 -1.86
CA GLU A 36 6.32 -0.03 -0.63
C GLU A 36 5.35 0.06 0.58
N PRO A 37 4.81 1.23 0.95
CA PRO A 37 3.92 1.31 2.11
C PRO A 37 2.66 0.45 1.92
N ARG A 38 2.10 0.38 0.70
CA ARG A 38 0.93 -0.47 0.41
C ARG A 38 1.24 -1.96 0.53
N VAL A 39 2.43 -2.40 0.15
CA VAL A 39 2.86 -3.79 0.39
C VAL A 39 2.87 -4.08 1.89
N LEU A 40 3.50 -3.22 2.69
CA LEU A 40 3.58 -3.39 4.13
C LEU A 40 2.19 -3.44 4.77
N THR A 41 1.32 -2.48 4.43
CA THR A 41 -0.06 -2.45 4.93
C THR A 41 -0.85 -3.71 4.52
N ALA A 42 -0.66 -4.22 3.30
CA ALA A 42 -1.29 -5.48 2.89
C ALA A 42 -0.83 -6.65 3.76
N TYR A 43 0.46 -6.74 4.11
CA TYR A 43 0.97 -7.76 5.03
C TYR A 43 0.45 -7.59 6.46
N ASP A 44 0.32 -6.35 6.95
CA ASP A 44 -0.22 -6.08 8.28
C ASP A 44 -1.67 -6.56 8.40
N PHE A 45 -2.51 -6.27 7.41
CA PHE A 45 -3.88 -6.78 7.35
C PHE A 45 -3.94 -8.31 7.32
N HIS A 46 -3.06 -8.96 6.52
CA HIS A 46 -2.99 -10.42 6.48
C HIS A 46 -2.59 -11.03 7.83
N ASN A 47 -1.61 -10.43 8.51
CA ASN A 47 -1.18 -10.87 9.83
C ASN A 47 -2.29 -10.68 10.86
N ARG A 48 -3.00 -9.56 10.83
CA ARG A 48 -4.17 -9.32 11.67
C ARG A 48 -5.27 -10.35 11.44
N GLY A 49 -5.55 -10.69 10.17
CA GLY A 49 -6.50 -11.76 9.84
C GLY A 49 -6.09 -13.11 10.43
N LYS A 50 -4.81 -13.48 10.36
CA LYS A 50 -4.28 -14.69 11.00
C LYS A 50 -4.43 -14.67 12.52
N GLU A 51 -4.13 -13.55 13.16
CA GLU A 51 -4.25 -13.38 14.61
C GLU A 51 -5.69 -13.54 15.07
N LEU A 52 -6.64 -12.94 14.34
CA LEU A 52 -8.07 -13.06 14.61
C LEU A 52 -8.57 -14.49 14.39
N LEU A 53 -8.12 -15.18 13.36
CA LEU A 53 -8.45 -16.61 13.15
C LEU A 53 -7.89 -17.47 14.29
N ALA A 54 -6.65 -17.22 14.70
CA ALA A 54 -6.04 -17.90 15.83
C ALA A 54 -6.78 -17.62 17.15
N SER A 55 -7.27 -16.39 17.33
CA SER A 55 -8.12 -16.02 18.45
C SER A 55 -9.44 -16.79 18.42
N TYR A 56 -10.09 -16.90 17.25
CA TYR A 56 -11.32 -17.67 17.09
C TYR A 56 -11.13 -19.13 17.52
N PHE A 57 -10.01 -19.75 17.16
CA PHE A 57 -9.73 -21.12 17.61
C PHE A 57 -9.57 -21.26 19.12
N LYS A 58 -9.20 -20.20 19.83
CA LYS A 58 -9.09 -20.17 21.30
C LYS A 58 -10.42 -19.84 21.99
N THR A 59 -11.12 -18.82 21.49
CA THR A 59 -12.30 -18.24 22.17
C THR A 59 -13.62 -18.78 21.65
N ARG A 60 -13.63 -19.34 20.43
CA ARG A 60 -14.82 -19.74 19.66
C ARG A 60 -15.82 -18.61 19.39
N LYS A 61 -15.40 -17.35 19.51
CA LYS A 61 -16.24 -16.18 19.20
C LYS A 61 -16.39 -16.00 17.70
N GLU A 62 -17.58 -16.21 17.16
CA GLU A 62 -17.85 -16.06 15.71
C GLU A 62 -17.43 -14.69 15.16
N SER A 63 -17.58 -13.62 15.95
CA SER A 63 -17.13 -12.27 15.56
C SER A 63 -15.66 -12.20 15.14
N GLU A 64 -14.78 -13.00 15.74
CA GLU A 64 -13.35 -13.02 15.41
C GLU A 64 -13.11 -13.68 14.04
N LEU A 65 -13.94 -14.67 13.68
CA LEU A 65 -13.91 -15.29 12.36
C LEU A 65 -14.36 -14.30 11.27
N PHE A 66 -15.38 -13.49 11.55
CA PHE A 66 -15.81 -12.41 10.64
C PHE A 66 -14.74 -11.34 10.48
N PHE A 67 -14.19 -10.81 11.56
CA PHE A 67 -13.13 -9.81 11.45
C PHE A 67 -11.87 -10.36 10.76
N SER A 68 -11.59 -11.65 10.91
CA SER A 68 -10.53 -12.34 10.18
C SER A 68 -10.77 -12.33 8.66
N TRP A 69 -12.02 -12.59 8.23
CA TRP A 69 -12.43 -12.49 6.82
C TRP A 69 -12.18 -11.09 6.26
N TYR A 70 -12.69 -10.06 6.95
CA TYR A 70 -12.52 -8.66 6.52
C TYR A 70 -11.06 -8.23 6.42
N ALA A 71 -10.25 -8.58 7.42
CA ALA A 71 -8.82 -8.29 7.36
C ALA A 71 -8.13 -8.97 6.18
N SER A 72 -8.58 -10.18 5.78
CA SER A 72 -8.05 -10.86 4.60
C SER A 72 -8.47 -10.18 3.28
N GLU A 73 -9.71 -9.67 3.19
CA GLU A 73 -10.20 -8.90 2.04
C GLU A 73 -9.50 -7.55 1.93
N ASP A 74 -9.34 -6.81 3.04
CA ASP A 74 -8.60 -5.55 3.09
C ASP A 74 -7.15 -5.74 2.64
N SER A 75 -6.53 -6.86 3.02
CA SER A 75 -5.19 -7.24 2.56
C SER A 75 -5.14 -7.43 1.04
N VAL A 76 -6.10 -8.14 0.46
CA VAL A 76 -6.19 -8.37 -1.00
C VAL A 76 -6.46 -7.06 -1.72
N TYR A 77 -7.41 -6.26 -1.24
CA TYR A 77 -7.73 -4.94 -1.80
C TYR A 77 -6.47 -4.05 -1.82
N MET A 78 -5.80 -3.91 -0.68
CA MET A 78 -4.58 -3.11 -0.57
C MET A 78 -3.49 -3.61 -1.53
N ALA A 79 -3.31 -4.93 -1.63
CA ALA A 79 -2.37 -5.53 -2.55
C ALA A 79 -2.69 -5.22 -4.03
N GLN A 80 -3.96 -5.24 -4.42
CA GLN A 80 -4.40 -4.92 -5.78
C GLN A 80 -4.16 -3.44 -6.13
N THR A 81 -4.29 -2.53 -5.15
CA THR A 81 -4.05 -1.10 -5.39
C THR A 81 -2.60 -0.77 -5.80
N ILE A 82 -1.63 -1.66 -5.52
CA ILE A 82 -0.23 -1.48 -5.91
C ILE A 82 -0.08 -1.45 -7.44
N ASN A 83 -0.98 -2.10 -8.18
CA ASN A 83 -0.95 -2.07 -9.64
C ASN A 83 -1.08 -0.64 -10.20
N ASN A 84 -1.68 0.27 -9.43
CA ASN A 84 -1.87 1.68 -9.81
C ASN A 84 -0.69 2.58 -9.38
N CYS A 85 0.31 2.06 -8.67
CA CYS A 85 1.48 2.83 -8.28
C CYS A 85 2.49 2.94 -9.44
N PHE A 86 3.01 4.14 -9.66
CA PHE A 86 4.03 4.42 -10.69
C PHE A 86 5.42 3.89 -10.33
N ASP A 87 5.72 3.72 -9.03
CA ASP A 87 7.01 3.25 -8.51
C ASP A 87 7.12 1.72 -8.41
N LYS A 88 6.13 0.97 -8.94
CA LYS A 88 6.12 -0.50 -8.88
C LYS A 88 7.30 -1.11 -9.67
N ARG A 89 7.91 -2.12 -9.07
CA ARG A 89 9.07 -2.90 -9.57
C ARG A 89 8.76 -4.39 -9.46
N ASN A 90 9.58 -5.24 -10.07
CA ASN A 90 9.43 -6.70 -10.02
C ASN A 90 9.26 -7.24 -8.58
N LYS A 91 10.01 -6.69 -7.61
CA LYS A 91 9.87 -7.07 -6.19
C LYS A 91 8.44 -6.89 -5.67
N HIS A 92 7.76 -5.81 -6.06
CA HIS A 92 6.39 -5.51 -5.63
C HIS A 92 5.40 -6.45 -6.31
N PHE A 93 5.62 -6.80 -7.58
CA PHE A 93 4.78 -7.79 -8.28
C PHE A 93 4.83 -9.16 -7.61
N HIS A 94 6.03 -9.64 -7.24
CA HIS A 94 6.17 -10.89 -6.49
C HIS A 94 5.53 -10.79 -5.10
N ALA A 95 5.68 -9.66 -4.41
CA ALA A 95 5.04 -9.44 -3.12
C ALA A 95 3.49 -9.51 -3.22
N VAL A 96 2.90 -8.85 -4.23
CA VAL A 96 1.46 -8.87 -4.51
C VAL A 96 0.97 -10.29 -4.81
N ARG A 97 1.68 -11.02 -5.67
CA ARG A 97 1.30 -12.41 -6.00
C ARG A 97 1.34 -13.30 -4.74
N ASN A 98 2.39 -13.16 -3.93
CA ASN A 98 2.55 -13.94 -2.71
C ASN A 98 1.45 -13.64 -1.70
N ILE A 99 1.13 -12.37 -1.45
CA ILE A 99 0.11 -12.01 -0.45
C ILE A 99 -1.30 -12.44 -0.91
N ILE A 100 -1.61 -12.33 -2.19
CA ILE A 100 -2.88 -12.85 -2.74
C ILE A 100 -2.97 -14.37 -2.56
N GLN A 101 -1.90 -15.12 -2.84
CA GLN A 101 -1.88 -16.56 -2.64
C GLN A 101 -2.08 -16.94 -1.16
N LYS A 102 -1.41 -16.23 -0.24
CA LYS A 102 -1.57 -16.45 1.20
C LYS A 102 -2.99 -16.14 1.68
N ASN A 103 -3.60 -15.05 1.19
CA ASN A 103 -4.98 -14.71 1.54
C ASN A 103 -5.99 -15.73 1.01
N LYS A 104 -5.80 -16.29 -0.19
CA LYS A 104 -6.66 -17.39 -0.68
C LYS A 104 -6.69 -18.58 0.28
N ILE A 105 -5.53 -18.94 0.85
CA ILE A 105 -5.43 -20.03 1.82
C ILE A 105 -6.14 -19.63 3.12
N LEU A 106 -5.87 -18.41 3.62
CA LEU A 106 -6.49 -17.89 4.84
C LEU A 106 -8.02 -17.84 4.73
N GLN A 107 -8.54 -17.26 3.64
CA GLN A 107 -9.95 -17.17 3.30
C GLN A 107 -10.61 -18.55 3.24
N LYS A 108 -9.96 -19.52 2.58
CA LYS A 108 -10.45 -20.90 2.54
C LYS A 108 -10.59 -21.48 3.95
N LEU A 109 -9.59 -21.29 4.81
CA LEU A 109 -9.64 -21.78 6.20
C LEU A 109 -10.75 -21.07 7.00
N ILE A 110 -10.94 -19.77 6.79
CA ILE A 110 -11.99 -19.00 7.45
C ILE A 110 -13.38 -19.52 7.05
N VAL A 111 -13.65 -19.65 5.75
CA VAL A 111 -14.95 -20.11 5.23
C VAL A 111 -15.26 -21.54 5.68
N GLN A 112 -14.27 -22.44 5.71
CA GLN A 112 -14.44 -23.79 6.24
C GLN A 112 -14.87 -23.84 7.71
N ASN A 113 -14.62 -22.76 8.47
CA ASN A 113 -15.00 -22.64 9.87
C ASN A 113 -16.29 -21.83 10.07
N MET A 114 -16.86 -21.23 9.01
CA MET A 114 -18.18 -20.60 9.05
C MET A 114 -19.26 -21.68 8.96
N ARG A 115 -20.38 -21.51 9.68
CA ARG A 115 -21.41 -22.56 9.81
C ARG A 115 -22.20 -22.80 8.52
N LEU A 116 -22.29 -21.80 7.63
CA LEU A 116 -22.90 -21.94 6.29
C LEU A 116 -22.03 -21.21 5.25
N ASP A 117 -21.87 -21.78 4.05
CA ASP A 117 -21.19 -21.12 2.92
C ASP A 117 -21.88 -19.79 2.54
N SER A 118 -23.20 -19.71 2.72
CA SER A 118 -23.97 -18.48 2.56
C SER A 118 -23.71 -17.47 3.67
N GLN A 119 -23.25 -17.88 4.86
CA GLN A 119 -22.97 -16.97 5.97
C GLN A 119 -21.78 -16.05 5.66
N ALA A 120 -20.81 -16.51 4.88
CA ALA A 120 -19.75 -15.65 4.33
C ALA A 120 -20.35 -14.52 3.49
N GLN A 121 -21.17 -14.87 2.49
CA GLN A 121 -21.83 -13.93 1.58
C GLN A 121 -22.81 -12.99 2.31
N VAL A 122 -23.55 -13.51 3.29
CA VAL A 122 -24.51 -12.76 4.10
C VAL A 122 -23.79 -11.82 5.06
N SER A 123 -22.67 -12.25 5.64
CA SER A 123 -21.87 -11.38 6.52
C SER A 123 -21.28 -10.20 5.77
N GLU A 124 -20.85 -10.42 4.52
CA GLU A 124 -20.39 -9.38 3.59
C GLU A 124 -21.53 -8.39 3.28
N LEU A 125 -22.75 -8.89 3.04
CA LEU A 125 -23.91 -8.07 2.70
C LEU A 125 -24.44 -7.23 3.87
N PHE A 126 -24.37 -7.74 5.10
CA PHE A 126 -24.97 -7.14 6.29
C PHE A 126 -23.94 -6.61 7.31
N LEU A 127 -22.71 -6.31 6.90
CA LEU A 127 -21.61 -5.90 7.79
C LEU A 127 -22.02 -4.90 8.89
N GLU A 128 -22.76 -3.85 8.55
CA GLU A 128 -23.16 -2.79 9.49
C GLU A 128 -24.26 -3.23 10.47
N ASP A 129 -25.11 -4.17 10.05
CA ASP A 129 -26.28 -4.63 10.80
C ASP A 129 -26.14 -6.07 11.33
N TYR A 130 -24.99 -6.73 11.10
CA TYR A 130 -24.78 -8.15 11.40
C TYR A 130 -25.06 -8.46 12.87
N ARG A 131 -24.58 -7.61 13.79
CA ARG A 131 -24.84 -7.74 15.23
C ARG A 131 -26.31 -7.56 15.62
N LYS A 132 -27.10 -6.84 14.81
CA LYS A 132 -28.53 -6.62 15.05
C LYS A 132 -29.37 -7.77 14.50
N ILE A 133 -29.00 -8.32 13.34
CA ILE A 133 -29.77 -9.34 12.62
C ILE A 133 -29.50 -10.74 13.17
N PHE A 134 -28.24 -11.07 13.47
CA PHE A 134 -27.81 -12.41 13.86
C PHE A 134 -27.49 -12.53 15.35
N MET A 135 -28.28 -11.89 16.21
CA MET A 135 -28.05 -11.90 17.68
C MET A 135 -27.95 -13.31 18.29
N ARG A 136 -28.58 -14.31 17.66
CA ARG A 136 -28.64 -15.70 18.18
C ARG A 136 -27.44 -16.57 17.80
N ASP A 137 -26.64 -16.15 16.83
CA ASP A 137 -25.46 -16.91 16.38
C ASP A 137 -24.21 -16.58 17.23
N ILE A 138 -24.27 -15.49 18.01
CA ILE A 138 -23.17 -14.99 18.85
C ILE A 138 -23.14 -15.66 20.26
N GLN A 139 -24.01 -16.65 20.53
CA GLN A 139 -24.04 -17.39 21.81
C GLN A 139 -23.09 -18.60 21.82
#